data_AF-A0A5E4XGS9-F1
#
_entry.id   AF-A0A5E4XGS9-F1
#
_cell.length_a   1.000
_cell.length_b   1.000
_cell.length_c   1.000
_cell.angle_alpha   90.00
_cell.angle_beta   90.00
_cell.angle_gamma   90.00
#
_symmetry.space_group_name_H-M   'P 1'
#
loop_
_entity.id
_entity.type
_entity.pdbx_description
1 polymer ?
#
loop_
_entity_poly.entity_id
_entity_poly.type
_entity_poly.pdbx_seq_one_letter_code
_entity_poly.pdbx_strand_id
1 'polypeptide(L)'
;MTSRCDAVARVVARVVAGVVAGVIALLTPLTAQADESPGVISTWTGAIADEFREIATEGASELYVPLHTHHLRFAYTSEKIAQYNENPWGLGYGRVLSDGKNGSRMLYAMAFKDSHNDWSPMAGYGRIWNIANAGPVRFGLGYTVFLMSRSDTLGGVPFPAALPLAEIGLGRAAVATAYVPGGKGNGNVLFIFGRYTFGKPG
;
A
#
# COMPACT_ATOMS: atom_id res chain seq x y z
N MET A 1 -55.13 -56.79 -52.70
CA MET A 1 -53.71 -57.19 -52.75
C MET A 1 -52.94 -56.18 -53.61
N THR A 2 -52.90 -54.92 -53.19
CA THR A 2 -52.25 -53.77 -53.88
C THR A 2 -51.74 -52.74 -52.85
N SER A 3 -51.59 -53.17 -51.60
CA SER A 3 -51.26 -52.33 -50.44
C SER A 3 -49.78 -52.29 -50.09
N ARG A 4 -48.90 -52.96 -50.86
CA ARG A 4 -47.46 -53.09 -50.54
C ARG A 4 -46.50 -52.34 -51.48
N CYS A 5 -46.96 -51.80 -52.62
CA CYS A 5 -46.08 -51.06 -53.54
C CYS A 5 -45.99 -49.55 -53.24
N ASP A 6 -47.02 -48.93 -52.68
CA ASP A 6 -47.01 -47.49 -52.33
C ASP A 6 -46.26 -47.15 -51.03
N ALA A 7 -45.87 -48.17 -50.27
CA ALA A 7 -45.14 -48.03 -49.02
C ALA A 7 -43.63 -47.88 -49.25
N VAL A 8 -43.08 -48.49 -50.31
CA VAL A 8 -41.63 -48.48 -50.58
C VAL A 8 -41.18 -47.16 -51.20
N ALA A 9 -41.99 -46.53 -52.04
CA ALA A 9 -41.69 -45.23 -52.66
C ALA A 9 -41.69 -44.06 -51.64
N ARG A 10 -42.49 -44.15 -50.57
CA ARG A 10 -42.55 -43.13 -49.50
C ARG A 10 -41.41 -43.21 -48.49
N VAL A 11 -40.77 -44.38 -48.35
CA VAL A 11 -39.63 -44.57 -47.43
C VAL A 11 -38.34 -44.01 -48.05
N VAL A 12 -38.12 -44.19 -49.35
CA VAL A 12 -36.92 -43.69 -50.04
C VAL A 12 -36.89 -42.15 -50.09
N ALA A 13 -38.05 -41.49 -50.25
CA ALA A 13 -38.13 -40.03 -50.26
C ALA A 13 -37.90 -39.38 -48.88
N ARG A 14 -38.13 -40.10 -47.77
CA ARG A 14 -37.92 -39.59 -46.40
C ARG A 14 -36.49 -39.76 -45.88
N VAL A 15 -35.74 -40.72 -46.42
CA VAL A 15 -34.34 -40.95 -46.00
C VAL A 15 -33.38 -39.91 -46.61
N VAL A 16 -33.67 -39.36 -47.80
CA VAL A 16 -32.79 -38.37 -48.45
C VAL A 16 -32.92 -36.96 -47.84
N ALA A 17 -34.06 -36.62 -47.22
CA ALA A 17 -34.24 -35.33 -46.55
C ALA A 17 -33.66 -35.27 -45.11
N GLY A 18 -33.40 -36.43 -44.48
CA GLY A 18 -32.94 -36.50 -43.09
C GLY A 18 -31.43 -36.34 -42.88
N VAL A 19 -30.61 -36.49 -43.93
CA VAL A 19 -29.14 -36.48 -43.79
C VAL A 19 -28.54 -35.08 -43.97
N VAL A 20 -29.25 -34.13 -44.58
CA VAL A 20 -28.73 -32.76 -44.77
C VAL A 20 -28.91 -31.88 -43.53
N ALA A 21 -29.85 -32.19 -42.63
CA ALA A 21 -30.05 -31.43 -41.39
C ALA A 21 -29.11 -31.85 -40.23
N GLY A 22 -28.43 -33.00 -40.34
CA GLY A 22 -27.60 -33.55 -39.25
C GLY A 22 -26.15 -33.05 -39.19
N VAL A 23 -25.64 -32.40 -40.25
CA VAL A 23 -24.23 -32.01 -40.35
C VAL A 23 -24.00 -30.52 -40.03
N ILE A 24 -25.04 -29.69 -40.01
CA ILE A 24 -24.89 -28.25 -39.68
C ILE A 24 -24.86 -27.98 -38.16
N ALA A 25 -25.26 -28.95 -37.32
CA ALA A 25 -25.27 -28.78 -35.87
C ALA A 25 -23.91 -29.01 -35.17
N LEU A 26 -22.85 -29.37 -35.90
CA LEU A 26 -21.50 -29.62 -35.36
C LEU A 26 -20.51 -28.45 -35.61
N LEU A 27 -20.99 -27.30 -36.08
CA LEU A 27 -20.22 -26.07 -36.22
C LEU A 27 -20.69 -24.99 -35.25
N THR A 28 -21.08 -25.37 -34.03
CA THR A 28 -21.04 -24.39 -32.94
C THR A 28 -19.55 -24.13 -32.70
N PRO A 29 -19.03 -22.91 -32.96
CA PRO A 29 -17.73 -22.58 -32.40
C PRO A 29 -17.89 -22.80 -30.90
N LEU A 30 -17.04 -23.64 -30.32
CA LEU A 30 -16.78 -23.58 -28.90
C LEU A 30 -16.28 -22.15 -28.69
N THR A 31 -17.19 -21.23 -28.36
CA THR A 31 -16.80 -19.92 -27.89
C THR A 31 -16.09 -20.22 -26.60
N ALA A 32 -14.76 -20.26 -26.67
CA ALA A 32 -13.94 -20.09 -25.50
C ALA A 32 -14.40 -18.76 -24.91
N GLN A 33 -15.25 -18.84 -23.88
CA GLN A 33 -15.51 -17.69 -23.04
C GLN A 33 -14.14 -17.38 -22.44
N ALA A 34 -13.49 -16.35 -23.00
CA ALA A 34 -12.37 -15.75 -22.31
C ALA A 34 -12.92 -15.31 -20.95
N ASP A 35 -12.38 -15.89 -19.88
CA ASP A 35 -12.73 -15.46 -18.55
C ASP A 35 -12.21 -14.03 -18.40
N GLU A 36 -13.10 -13.04 -18.61
CA GLU A 36 -12.78 -11.61 -18.47
C GLU A 36 -12.68 -11.20 -16.99
N SER A 37 -12.74 -12.16 -16.07
CA SER A 37 -12.42 -11.96 -14.67
C SER A 37 -11.03 -11.31 -14.55
N PRO A 38 -10.92 -10.13 -13.91
CA PRO A 38 -9.63 -9.48 -13.72
C PRO A 38 -8.65 -10.46 -13.06
N GLY A 39 -7.49 -10.67 -13.68
CA GLY A 39 -6.44 -11.50 -13.10
C GLY A 39 -6.11 -11.06 -11.66
N VAL A 40 -5.65 -11.99 -10.83
CA VAL A 40 -5.32 -11.71 -9.41
C VAL A 40 -4.35 -10.53 -9.28
N ILE A 41 -3.39 -10.42 -10.21
CA ILE A 41 -2.42 -9.31 -10.24
C ILE A 41 -3.12 -7.97 -10.54
N SER A 42 -4.02 -7.92 -11.54
CA SER A 42 -4.70 -6.67 -11.89
C SER A 42 -5.63 -6.21 -10.77
N THR A 43 -6.27 -7.15 -10.07
CA THR A 43 -7.08 -6.88 -8.88
C THR A 43 -6.24 -6.27 -7.77
N TRP A 44 -5.05 -6.83 -7.50
CA TRP A 44 -4.15 -6.31 -6.47
C TRP A 44 -3.57 -4.93 -6.82
N THR A 45 -3.18 -4.72 -8.08
CA THR A 45 -2.72 -3.39 -8.53
C THR A 45 -3.83 -2.34 -8.49
N GLY A 46 -5.08 -2.74 -8.82
CA GLY A 46 -6.24 -1.88 -8.71
C GLY A 46 -6.49 -1.45 -7.26
N ALA A 47 -6.44 -2.40 -6.32
CA ALA A 47 -6.61 -2.11 -4.90
C ALA A 47 -5.55 -1.13 -4.35
N ILE A 48 -4.28 -1.27 -4.77
CA ILE A 48 -3.23 -0.32 -4.38
C ILE A 48 -3.48 1.07 -4.97
N ALA A 49 -3.85 1.13 -6.25
CA ALA A 49 -4.14 2.40 -6.91
C ALA A 49 -5.34 3.10 -6.26
N ASP A 50 -6.38 2.36 -5.91
CA ASP A 50 -7.56 2.86 -5.21
C ASP A 50 -7.22 3.35 -3.80
N GLU A 51 -6.44 2.58 -3.02
CA GLU A 51 -5.93 2.99 -1.70
C GLU A 51 -5.18 4.33 -1.78
N PHE A 52 -4.26 4.45 -2.73
CA PHE A 52 -3.48 5.68 -2.90
C PHE A 52 -4.36 6.85 -3.33
N ARG A 53 -5.29 6.61 -4.27
CA ARG A 53 -6.22 7.63 -4.74
C ARG A 53 -7.11 8.10 -3.60
N GLU A 54 -7.69 7.19 -2.83
CA GLU A 54 -8.58 7.48 -1.70
C GLU A 54 -7.87 8.36 -0.66
N ILE A 55 -6.65 8.00 -0.25
CA ILE A 55 -5.88 8.82 0.69
C ILE A 55 -5.56 10.20 0.09
N ALA A 56 -5.17 10.25 -1.19
CA ALA A 56 -4.80 11.49 -1.86
C ALA A 56 -5.99 12.45 -2.02
N THR A 57 -7.18 11.95 -2.34
CA THR A 57 -8.37 12.77 -2.60
C THR A 57 -9.15 13.07 -1.32
N GLU A 58 -9.40 12.06 -0.49
CA GLU A 58 -10.28 12.16 0.70
C GLU A 58 -9.51 12.46 1.99
N GLY A 59 -8.22 12.15 2.06
CA GLY A 59 -7.44 12.36 3.30
C GLY A 59 -7.32 13.83 3.69
N ALA A 60 -7.27 14.14 4.98
CA ALA A 60 -6.97 15.46 5.50
C ALA A 60 -5.49 15.82 5.26
N SER A 61 -5.16 17.11 5.25
CA SER A 61 -3.76 17.56 5.13
C SER A 61 -3.02 17.35 6.45
N GLU A 62 -1.76 16.91 6.39
CA GLU A 62 -0.95 16.66 7.58
C GLU A 62 0.45 17.23 7.45
N LEU A 63 0.91 17.92 8.49
CA LEU A 63 2.27 18.41 8.63
C LEU A 63 3.09 17.37 9.41
N TYR A 64 4.31 17.12 8.95
CA TYR A 64 5.28 16.28 9.64
C TYR A 64 6.48 17.14 10.06
N VAL A 65 6.86 17.05 11.32
CA VAL A 65 7.98 17.82 11.88
C VAL A 65 8.95 16.84 12.54
N PRO A 66 10.12 16.57 11.96
CA PRO A 66 11.19 15.83 12.63
C PRO A 66 11.55 16.52 13.95
N LEU A 67 11.63 15.75 15.04
CA LEU A 67 11.89 16.29 16.38
C LEU A 67 13.23 15.81 16.93
N HIS A 68 13.47 14.50 16.88
CA HIS A 68 14.64 13.89 17.50
C HIS A 68 14.94 12.53 16.89
N THR A 69 16.21 12.18 16.82
CA THR A 69 16.72 10.87 16.43
C THR A 69 17.50 10.30 17.60
N HIS A 70 17.02 9.21 18.19
CA HIS A 70 17.65 8.60 19.36
C HIS A 70 18.36 7.30 18.99
N HIS A 71 19.68 7.25 19.17
CA HIS A 71 20.48 6.02 19.01
C HIS A 71 20.42 5.19 20.30
N LEU A 72 19.93 3.95 20.23
CA LEU A 72 19.78 3.13 21.44
C LEU A 72 21.14 2.82 22.06
N ARG A 73 21.32 3.19 23.34
CA ARG A 73 22.61 3.19 24.05
C ARG A 73 23.21 1.79 24.25
N PHE A 74 22.44 0.72 24.09
CA PHE A 74 22.98 -0.65 24.08
C PHE A 74 23.73 -0.99 22.78
N ALA A 75 23.48 -0.24 21.69
CA ALA A 75 24.04 -0.50 20.37
C ALA A 75 25.17 0.46 19.97
N TYR A 76 25.35 1.58 20.69
CA TYR A 76 26.34 2.62 20.38
C TYR A 76 27.12 3.08 21.62
N THR A 77 28.41 3.39 21.43
CA THR A 77 29.22 4.07 22.45
C THR A 77 28.93 5.58 22.44
N SER A 78 29.16 6.24 23.58
CA SER A 78 28.95 7.68 23.74
C SER A 78 29.77 8.50 22.75
N GLU A 79 31.00 8.09 22.42
CA GLU A 79 31.89 8.76 21.47
C GLU A 79 31.36 8.72 20.04
N LYS A 80 30.63 7.65 19.68
CA LYS A 80 30.04 7.50 18.36
C LYS A 80 28.73 8.29 18.25
N ILE A 81 27.93 8.32 19.31
CA ILE A 81 26.71 9.15 19.37
C ILE A 81 27.05 10.63 19.25
N ALA A 82 28.13 11.09 19.90
CA ALA A 82 28.57 12.48 19.86
C ALA A 82 28.93 12.99 18.44
N GLN A 83 29.13 12.09 17.49
CA GLN A 83 29.41 12.43 16.08
C GLN A 83 28.13 12.58 15.24
N TYR A 84 26.97 12.18 15.76
CA TYR A 84 25.71 12.18 15.02
C TYR A 84 24.80 13.34 15.40
N ASN A 85 24.10 13.87 14.39
CA ASN A 85 23.00 14.80 14.62
C ASN A 85 21.77 14.03 15.16
N GLU A 86 21.48 14.17 16.45
CA GLU A 86 20.25 13.65 17.07
C GLU A 86 19.06 14.61 16.95
N ASN A 87 19.22 15.82 16.39
CA ASN A 87 18.14 16.80 16.20
C ASN A 87 17.97 17.12 14.71
N PRO A 88 17.30 16.23 13.95
CA PRO A 88 17.12 16.41 12.51
C PRO A 88 16.26 17.64 12.26
N TRP A 89 16.79 18.63 11.54
CA TRP A 89 15.99 19.75 11.06
C TRP A 89 15.34 19.38 9.73
N GLY A 90 14.04 19.60 9.60
CA GLY A 90 13.32 19.24 8.39
C GLY A 90 11.84 19.53 8.48
N LEU A 91 11.14 19.12 7.43
CA LEU A 91 9.70 19.27 7.33
C LEU A 91 9.14 18.22 6.38
N GLY A 92 7.87 17.92 6.55
CA GLY A 92 7.12 17.15 5.57
C GLY A 92 5.66 17.50 5.53
N TYR A 93 5.02 16.99 4.49
CA TYR A 93 3.62 17.17 4.20
C TYR A 93 3.04 15.86 3.69
N GLY A 94 1.76 15.65 3.95
CA GLY A 94 1.06 14.49 3.45
C GLY A 94 -0.45 14.62 3.51
N ARG A 95 -1.09 13.50 3.17
CA ARG A 95 -2.52 13.27 3.30
C ARG A 95 -2.74 12.10 4.23
N VAL A 96 -3.65 12.27 5.18
CA VAL A 96 -4.02 11.24 6.17
C VAL A 96 -5.52 10.99 6.12
N LEU A 97 -5.88 9.74 5.91
CA LEU A 97 -7.26 9.28 5.90
C LEU A 97 -7.56 8.55 7.21
N SER A 98 -8.62 8.98 7.90
CA SER A 98 -9.03 8.39 9.17
C SER A 98 -9.90 7.15 8.92
N ASP A 99 -9.61 6.06 9.62
CA ASP A 99 -10.49 4.90 9.68
C ASP A 99 -11.40 4.96 10.93
N GLY A 100 -11.76 6.18 11.34
CA GLY A 100 -12.48 6.46 12.57
C GLY A 100 -11.72 5.99 13.80
N LYS A 101 -12.33 5.08 14.58
CA LYS A 101 -11.73 4.56 15.82
C LYS A 101 -10.62 3.53 15.57
N ASN A 102 -10.49 3.01 14.35
CA ASN A 102 -9.62 1.88 14.04
C ASN A 102 -8.18 2.29 13.70
N GLY A 103 -7.94 3.55 13.34
CA GLY A 103 -6.60 3.99 12.93
C GLY A 103 -6.59 5.04 11.83
N SER A 104 -5.48 5.07 11.09
CA SER A 104 -5.29 5.96 9.95
C SER A 104 -4.36 5.36 8.88
N ARG A 105 -4.57 5.80 7.64
CA ARG A 105 -3.73 5.54 6.47
C ARG A 105 -3.14 6.86 5.99
N MET A 106 -1.89 6.88 5.57
CA MET A 106 -1.23 8.13 5.18
C MET A 106 -0.32 7.97 3.96
N LEU A 107 -0.29 9.01 3.15
CA LEU A 107 0.71 9.24 2.11
C LEU A 107 1.48 10.51 2.49
N TYR A 108 2.80 10.46 2.50
CA TYR A 108 3.61 11.59 2.94
C TYR A 108 4.88 11.75 2.11
N ALA A 109 5.43 12.95 2.17
CA ALA A 109 6.80 13.26 1.77
C ALA A 109 7.45 14.11 2.87
N MET A 110 8.70 13.81 3.19
CA MET A 110 9.52 14.54 4.16
C MET A 110 10.90 14.80 3.59
N ALA A 111 11.54 15.89 3.99
CA ALA A 111 12.97 16.08 3.81
C ALA A 111 13.56 16.58 5.13
N PHE A 112 14.64 15.93 5.59
CA PHE A 112 15.29 16.28 6.85
C PHE A 112 16.79 16.04 6.78
N LYS A 113 17.52 16.71 7.68
CA LYS A 113 18.94 16.48 7.91
C LYS A 113 19.17 15.13 8.57
N ASP A 114 20.00 14.29 7.97
CA ASP A 114 20.41 13.01 8.53
C ASP A 114 21.47 13.14 9.64
N SER A 115 22.02 12.01 10.09
CA SER A 115 23.06 11.95 11.11
C SER A 115 24.36 12.66 10.73
N HIS A 116 24.66 12.80 9.43
CA HIS A 116 25.82 13.50 8.89
C HIS A 116 25.50 14.94 8.47
N ASN A 117 24.30 15.42 8.79
CA ASN A 117 23.80 16.75 8.44
C ASN A 117 23.64 16.95 6.92
N ASP A 118 23.34 15.89 6.18
CA ASP A 118 22.96 15.93 4.77
C ASP A 118 21.44 15.84 4.58
N TRP A 119 20.92 16.46 3.51
CA TRP A 119 19.49 16.41 3.21
C TRP A 119 19.08 15.03 2.70
N SER A 120 18.09 14.43 3.36
CA SER A 120 17.53 13.12 3.01
C SER A 120 16.04 13.23 2.73
N PRO A 121 15.62 13.34 1.44
CA PRO A 121 14.22 13.30 1.08
C PRO A 121 13.69 11.86 1.13
N MET A 122 12.44 11.71 1.57
CA MET A 122 11.70 10.46 1.54
C MET A 122 10.23 10.70 1.21
N ALA A 123 9.59 9.70 0.60
CA ALA A 123 8.16 9.67 0.39
C ALA A 123 7.63 8.25 0.59
N GLY A 124 6.45 8.12 1.18
CA GLY A 124 5.96 6.81 1.57
C GLY A 124 4.49 6.74 1.93
N TYR A 125 4.11 5.50 2.21
CA TYR A 125 2.82 5.11 2.75
C TYR A 125 3.00 4.71 4.22
N GLY A 126 2.01 5.01 5.05
CA GLY A 126 1.95 4.54 6.43
C GLY A 126 0.55 4.04 6.81
N ARG A 127 0.51 3.02 7.67
CA ARG A 127 -0.71 2.52 8.29
C ARG A 127 -0.49 2.44 9.79
N ILE A 128 -1.40 3.02 10.57
CA ILE A 128 -1.40 2.93 12.03
C ILE A 128 -2.76 2.43 12.47
N TRP A 129 -2.78 1.39 13.29
CA TRP A 129 -3.96 0.91 13.99
C TRP A 129 -4.01 1.49 15.39
N ASN A 130 -5.19 1.91 15.83
CA ASN A 130 -5.42 2.34 17.20
C ASN A 130 -5.56 1.12 18.10
N ILE A 131 -4.60 0.92 19.01
CA ILE A 131 -4.55 -0.26 19.88
C ILE A 131 -5.12 -0.03 21.27
N ALA A 132 -5.13 1.22 21.74
CA ALA A 132 -5.64 1.58 23.05
C ALA A 132 -6.02 3.07 23.11
N ASN A 133 -6.89 3.43 24.04
CA ASN A 133 -7.24 4.82 24.32
C ASN A 133 -7.25 5.07 25.83
N ALA A 134 -6.75 6.22 26.26
CA ALA A 134 -6.86 6.72 27.62
C ALA A 134 -7.53 8.10 27.57
N GLY A 135 -8.87 8.11 27.70
CA GLY A 135 -9.66 9.32 27.50
C GLY A 135 -9.46 9.88 26.08
N PRO A 136 -8.99 11.14 25.92
CA PRO A 136 -8.76 11.74 24.60
C PRO A 136 -7.43 11.30 23.95
N VAL A 137 -6.58 10.57 24.67
CA VAL A 137 -5.27 10.12 24.18
C VAL A 137 -5.41 8.77 23.48
N ARG A 138 -4.89 8.68 22.26
CA ARG A 138 -4.87 7.49 21.41
C ARG A 138 -3.47 6.90 21.38
N PHE A 139 -3.37 5.57 21.40
CA PHE A 139 -2.11 4.84 21.24
C PHE A 139 -2.18 4.00 19.98
N GLY A 140 -1.22 4.18 19.09
CA GLY A 140 -1.18 3.52 17.80
C GLY A 140 0.08 2.69 17.59
N LEU A 141 -0.07 1.58 16.88
CA LEU A 141 1.04 0.80 16.31
C LEU A 141 0.81 0.61 14.82
N GLY A 142 1.89 0.53 14.05
CA GLY A 142 1.78 0.52 12.61
C GLY A 142 3.07 0.20 11.89
N TYR A 143 3.07 0.53 10.61
CA TYR A 143 4.24 0.43 9.76
C TYR A 143 4.23 1.54 8.72
N THR A 144 5.39 1.78 8.12
CA THR A 144 5.55 2.58 6.92
C THR A 144 6.41 1.86 5.91
N VAL A 145 6.09 2.05 4.63
CA VAL A 145 6.93 1.69 3.48
C VAL A 145 7.23 2.95 2.70
N PHE A 146 8.49 3.16 2.32
CA PHE A 146 8.91 4.42 1.70
C PHE A 146 10.10 4.23 0.78
N LEU A 147 10.29 5.20 -0.10
CA LEU A 147 11.54 5.44 -0.81
C LEU A 147 12.27 6.59 -0.12
N MET A 148 13.57 6.44 0.10
CA MET A 148 14.43 7.47 0.68
C MET A 148 15.70 7.60 -0.15
N SER A 149 16.18 8.82 -0.31
CA SER A 149 17.51 9.10 -0.85
C SER A 149 18.40 9.65 0.26
N ARG A 150 19.66 9.19 0.28
CA ARG A 150 20.71 9.73 1.15
C ARG A 150 21.99 9.86 0.35
N SER A 151 22.73 10.95 0.55
CA SER A 151 24.04 11.18 -0.10
C SER A 151 25.03 10.04 0.15
N ASP A 152 25.03 9.52 1.38
CA ASP A 152 25.92 8.46 1.85
C ASP A 152 25.50 7.03 1.43
N THR A 153 24.31 6.87 0.84
CA THR A 153 23.74 5.56 0.49
C THR A 153 23.47 5.48 -1.01
N LEU A 154 24.05 4.48 -1.68
CA LEU A 154 23.89 4.26 -3.13
C LEU A 154 24.13 5.52 -3.99
N GLY A 155 24.98 6.45 -3.53
CA GLY A 155 25.25 7.71 -4.22
C GLY A 155 24.03 8.61 -4.42
N GLY A 156 23.03 8.55 -3.52
CA GLY A 156 21.80 9.34 -3.62
C GLY A 156 20.68 8.68 -4.43
N VAL A 157 20.86 7.46 -4.93
CA VAL A 157 19.77 6.72 -5.58
C VAL A 157 18.70 6.36 -4.54
N PRO A 158 17.40 6.67 -4.78
CA PRO A 158 16.34 6.30 -3.84
C PRO A 158 16.28 4.79 -3.62
N PHE A 159 16.25 4.37 -2.36
CA PHE A 159 16.12 2.98 -1.96
C PHE A 159 14.81 2.72 -1.21
N PRO A 160 14.20 1.54 -1.37
CA PRO A 160 13.02 1.15 -0.62
C PRO A 160 13.38 0.72 0.81
N ALA A 161 12.53 1.07 1.76
CA ALA A 161 12.62 0.61 3.14
C ALA A 161 11.22 0.45 3.76
N ALA A 162 11.16 -0.33 4.83
CA ALA A 162 9.95 -0.53 5.62
C ALA A 162 10.32 -0.48 7.11
N LEU A 163 9.58 0.29 7.90
CA LEU A 163 9.85 0.48 9.33
C LEU A 163 8.56 0.32 10.17
N PRO A 164 8.63 -0.30 11.36
CA PRO A 164 7.54 -0.23 12.32
C PRO A 164 7.35 1.18 12.87
N LEU A 165 6.09 1.53 13.15
CA LEU A 165 5.68 2.80 13.73
C LEU A 165 5.00 2.60 15.08
N ALA A 166 5.18 3.57 15.98
CA ALA A 166 4.36 3.77 17.16
C ALA A 166 3.90 5.22 17.26
N GLU A 167 2.70 5.47 17.80
CA GLU A 167 2.09 6.80 17.89
C GLU A 167 1.42 7.02 19.24
N ILE A 168 1.53 8.25 19.76
CA ILE A 168 0.65 8.80 20.78
C ILE A 168 -0.05 10.03 20.21
N GLY A 169 -1.37 10.01 20.13
CA GLY A 169 -2.19 11.05 19.53
C GLY A 169 -3.13 11.74 20.52
N LEU A 170 -3.34 13.04 20.35
CA LEU A 170 -4.32 13.86 21.06
C LEU A 170 -5.03 14.79 20.08
N GLY A 171 -6.30 14.51 19.80
CA GLY A 171 -7.07 15.25 18.81
C GLY A 171 -6.39 15.24 17.43
N ARG A 172 -5.98 16.42 16.97
CA ARG A 172 -5.33 16.67 15.66
C ARG A 172 -3.81 16.54 15.69
N ALA A 173 -3.21 16.44 16.87
CA ALA A 173 -1.77 16.34 17.04
C ALA A 173 -1.38 14.93 17.42
N ALA A 174 -0.21 14.49 16.99
CA ALA A 174 0.39 13.25 17.44
C ALA A 174 1.91 13.35 17.49
N VAL A 175 2.53 12.53 18.32
CA VAL A 175 3.96 12.23 18.28
C VAL A 175 4.10 10.79 17.86
N ALA A 176 4.86 10.56 16.80
CA ALA A 176 5.12 9.24 16.27
C ALA A 176 6.61 8.94 16.26
N THR A 177 6.96 7.66 16.27
CA THR A 177 8.32 7.20 16.10
C THR A 177 8.38 6.06 15.09
N ALA A 178 9.40 6.10 14.23
CA ALA A 178 9.81 4.96 13.42
C ALA A 178 11.03 4.30 14.07
N TYR A 179 11.04 2.97 14.14
CA TYR A 179 12.20 2.23 14.64
C TYR A 179 12.97 1.61 13.48
N VAL A 180 14.25 1.96 13.35
CA VAL A 180 15.18 1.40 12.37
C VAL A 180 15.87 0.20 13.00
N PRO A 181 15.51 -1.06 12.65
CA PRO A 181 16.21 -2.23 13.17
C PRO A 181 17.63 -2.32 12.61
N GLY A 182 18.55 -2.89 13.39
CA GLY A 182 19.91 -3.13 12.92
C GLY A 182 20.81 -3.81 13.96
N GLY A 183 22.10 -3.84 13.66
CA GLY A 183 23.15 -4.44 14.52
C GLY A 183 23.85 -3.41 15.40
N LYS A 184 24.95 -3.82 16.04
CA LYS A 184 25.82 -2.89 16.79
C LYS A 184 26.44 -1.87 15.83
N GLY A 185 26.31 -0.59 16.15
CA GLY A 185 26.88 0.51 15.37
C GLY A 185 26.13 0.89 14.08
N ASN A 186 25.12 0.14 13.65
CA ASN A 186 24.30 0.41 12.46
C ASN A 186 22.83 0.03 12.73
N GLY A 187 21.91 1.02 12.73
CA GLY A 187 20.49 0.82 13.07
C GLY A 187 20.25 0.87 14.58
N ASN A 188 19.17 0.29 15.10
CA ASN A 188 18.71 0.50 16.48
C ASN A 188 18.49 1.98 16.81
N VAL A 189 17.78 2.67 15.90
CA VAL A 189 17.51 4.11 15.99
C VAL A 189 16.02 4.37 16.06
N LEU A 190 15.61 5.30 16.92
CA LEU A 190 14.25 5.83 16.97
C LEU A 190 14.23 7.19 16.28
N PHE A 191 13.49 7.30 15.18
CA PHE A 191 13.22 8.57 14.53
C PHE A 191 11.88 9.11 14.99
N ILE A 192 11.89 10.17 15.79
CA ILE A 192 10.73 10.77 16.44
C ILE A 192 10.31 12.02 15.67
N PHE A 193 9.02 12.09 15.34
CA PHE A 193 8.44 13.19 14.58
C PHE A 193 7.05 13.55 15.09
N GLY A 194 6.76 14.85 15.08
CA GLY A 194 5.44 15.40 15.33
C GLY A 194 4.58 15.36 14.08
N ARG A 195 3.28 15.16 14.28
CA ARG A 195 2.26 15.18 13.24
C ARG A 195 1.15 16.13 13.64
N TYR A 196 0.69 16.94 12.69
CA TYR A 196 -0.45 17.81 12.90
C TYR A 196 -1.38 17.81 11.70
N THR A 197 -2.59 17.28 11.89
CA THR A 197 -3.61 17.23 10.86
C THR A 197 -4.38 18.54 10.80
N PHE A 198 -4.47 19.19 9.64
CA PHE A 198 -5.23 20.42 9.41
C PHE A 198 -6.26 20.26 8.27
N GLY A 199 -7.26 21.16 8.21
CA GLY A 199 -8.39 21.07 7.28
C GLY A 199 -9.62 20.34 7.84
N LYS A 200 -10.54 19.94 6.96
CA LYS A 200 -11.69 19.12 7.36
C LYS A 200 -11.19 17.71 7.71
N PRO A 201 -11.71 17.07 8.78
CA PRO A 201 -11.49 15.64 8.99
C PRO A 201 -11.98 14.90 7.75
N GLY A 202 -11.09 14.12 7.13
CA GLY A 202 -11.45 13.14 6.11
C GLY A 202 -12.15 11.94 6.74
#